data_AF-A0A3D5VGX3-F1
#
_entry.id   AF-A0A3D5VGX3-F1
#
_cell.length_a   1.000
_cell.length_b   1.000
_cell.length_c   1.000
_cell.angle_alpha   90.00
_cell.angle_beta   90.00
_cell.angle_gamma   90.00
#
_symmetry.space_group_name_H-M   'P 1'
#
loop_
_entity.id
_entity.type
_entity.pdbx_description
1 polymer ?
#
loop_
_entity_poly.entity_id
_entity_poly.type
_entity_poly.pdbx_seq_one_letter_code
_entity_poly.pdbx_strand_id
1 'polypeptide(L)'
;VFKRAMDMNERALRNTVIGLGGRNNGFPREDGFDITVASEVMAILCLASDLDDLKQRLSKIVVAYNYQKQPVTAGDLKAQGAMALLLKDAIKPNLVQTL
;
A
#
# COMPACT_ATOMS: atom_id res chain seq x y z
N VAL A 1 -9.14 -4.42 4.61
CA VAL A 1 -7.79 -4.70 5.15
C VAL A 1 -6.82 -3.77 4.47
N PHE A 2 -6.49 -4.02 3.21
CA PHE A 2 -5.78 -3.06 2.37
C PHE A 2 -6.78 -2.11 1.68
N LYS A 3 -6.45 -0.82 1.62
CA LYS A 3 -7.21 0.23 0.93
C LYS A 3 -6.30 0.96 -0.06
N ARG A 4 -6.88 1.72 -0.98
CA ARG A 4 -6.10 2.63 -1.83
C ARG A 4 -5.68 3.87 -1.04
N ALA A 5 -4.74 4.63 -1.59
CA ALA A 5 -4.30 5.87 -0.97
C ALA A 5 -4.14 7.00 -2.00
N MET A 6 -4.39 8.23 -1.55
CA MET A 6 -4.16 9.45 -2.31
C MET A 6 -3.81 10.59 -1.35
N ASP A 7 -2.87 11.46 -1.72
CA ASP A 7 -2.46 12.59 -0.88
C ASP A 7 -3.32 13.83 -1.15
N MET A 8 -4.62 13.70 -0.89
CA MET A 8 -5.61 14.76 -1.06
C MET A 8 -6.70 14.61 -0.01
N ASN A 9 -7.25 15.75 0.42
CA ASN A 9 -8.39 15.80 1.33
C ASN A 9 -9.71 15.54 0.58
N GLU A 10 -9.93 14.31 0.13
CA GLU A 10 -11.14 13.92 -0.61
C GLU A 10 -12.02 12.97 0.21
N ARG A 11 -13.11 13.51 0.78
CA ARG A 11 -14.04 12.73 1.61
C ARG A 11 -14.89 11.74 0.78
N ALA A 12 -15.14 12.05 -0.49
CA ALA A 12 -16.03 11.27 -1.34
C ALA A 12 -15.48 9.86 -1.62
N LEU A 13 -14.17 9.67 -1.50
CA LEU A 13 -13.51 8.38 -1.75
C LEU A 13 -13.39 7.49 -0.51
N ARG A 14 -13.94 7.90 0.65
CA ARG A 14 -13.90 7.09 1.87
C ARG A 14 -14.59 5.73 1.69
N ASN A 15 -15.70 5.71 0.96
CA ASN A 15 -16.47 4.50 0.64
C ASN A 15 -16.81 4.50 -0.85
N THR A 16 -16.43 3.44 -1.56
CA THR A 16 -16.60 3.31 -3.00
C THR A 16 -16.94 1.87 -3.37
N VAL A 17 -17.55 1.68 -4.55
CA VAL A 17 -17.66 0.38 -5.19
C VAL A 17 -16.85 0.42 -6.47
N ILE A 18 -15.93 -0.52 -6.64
CA ILE A 18 -15.05 -0.62 -7.81
C ILE A 18 -15.38 -1.86 -8.63
N GLY A 19 -14.80 -1.98 -9.84
CA GLY A 19 -14.97 -3.18 -10.68
C GLY A 19 -16.34 -3.24 -11.37
N LEU A 20 -16.99 -2.09 -11.56
CA LEU A 20 -18.27 -1.96 -12.25
C LEU A 20 -18.07 -1.87 -13.78
N GLY A 21 -19.16 -2.02 -14.54
CA GLY A 21 -19.14 -1.87 -16.01
C GLY A 21 -19.03 -3.18 -16.80
N GLY A 22 -19.36 -4.32 -16.18
CA GLY A 22 -19.46 -5.62 -16.84
C GLY A 22 -18.22 -6.51 -16.64
N ARG A 23 -18.28 -7.72 -17.21
CA ARG A 23 -17.33 -8.81 -16.91
C ARG A 23 -15.86 -8.49 -17.22
N ASN A 24 -15.59 -7.63 -18.20
CA ASN A 24 -14.21 -7.27 -18.58
C ASN A 24 -13.52 -6.36 -17.55
N ASN A 25 -14.26 -5.77 -16.61
CA ASN A 25 -13.74 -4.81 -15.64
C ASN A 25 -13.47 -5.44 -14.26
N GLY A 26 -13.45 -6.77 -14.19
CA GLY A 26 -13.18 -7.53 -12.98
C GLY A 26 -14.43 -7.82 -12.15
N PHE A 27 -14.24 -7.95 -10.84
CA PHE A 27 -15.29 -8.33 -9.89
C PHE A 27 -15.69 -7.13 -9.02
N PRO A 28 -16.99 -6.78 -8.95
CA PRO A 28 -17.47 -5.73 -8.08
C PRO A 28 -17.12 -5.99 -6.61
N ARG A 29 -16.61 -4.97 -5.93
CA ARG A 29 -16.36 -5.01 -4.48
C ARG A 29 -16.37 -3.62 -3.86
N GLU A 30 -16.64 -3.57 -2.56
CA GLU A 30 -16.45 -2.37 -1.76
C GLU A 30 -14.96 -2.08 -1.55
N ASP A 31 -14.61 -0.79 -1.56
CA ASP A 31 -13.28 -0.29 -1.29
C ASP A 31 -13.32 1.15 -0.77
N GLY A 32 -12.16 1.71 -0.45
CA GLY A 32 -12.03 3.12 -0.11
C GLY A 32 -10.59 3.61 -0.27
N PHE A 33 -10.44 4.91 -0.05
CA PHE A 33 -9.15 5.58 -0.03
C PHE A 33 -8.87 6.13 1.36
N ASP A 34 -7.62 5.98 1.80
CA ASP A 34 -7.06 6.72 2.93
C ASP A 34 -6.10 7.80 2.42
N ILE A 35 -5.76 8.78 3.27
CA ILE A 35 -4.70 9.74 2.94
C ILE A 35 -3.34 9.02 2.90
N THR A 36 -2.44 9.36 1.97
CA THR A 36 -1.17 8.64 1.75
C THR A 36 -0.35 8.41 3.02
N VAL A 37 -0.30 9.40 3.92
CA VAL A 37 0.46 9.29 5.17
C VAL A 37 -0.11 8.25 6.16
N ALA A 38 -1.36 7.83 6.01
CA ALA A 38 -1.98 6.79 6.82
C ALA A 38 -1.68 5.37 6.32
N SER A 39 -1.02 5.23 5.16
CA SER A 39 -0.66 3.93 4.58
C SER A 39 0.35 3.19 5.45
N GLU A 40 0.16 1.87 5.60
CA GLU A 40 1.16 0.99 6.24
C GLU A 40 2.51 1.03 5.51
N VAL A 41 2.51 1.33 4.20
CA VAL A 41 3.74 1.54 3.42
C VAL A 41 4.55 2.73 3.97
N MET A 42 3.88 3.80 4.39
CA MET A 42 4.55 4.96 5.01
C MET A 42 5.13 4.59 6.38
N ALA A 43 4.37 3.85 7.21
CA ALA A 43 4.88 3.37 8.49
C ALA A 43 6.11 2.47 8.32
N ILE A 44 6.10 1.57 7.32
CA ILE A 44 7.24 0.72 6.97
C ILE A 44 8.42 1.55 6.47
N LEU A 45 8.20 2.57 5.64
CA LEU A 45 9.26 3.47 5.19
C LEU A 45 9.96 4.17 6.37
N CYS A 46 9.20 4.61 7.37
CA CYS A 46 9.74 5.28 8.56
C CYS A 46 10.45 4.34 9.54
N LEU A 47 10.18 3.02 9.49
CA LEU A 47 10.71 2.02 10.42
C LEU A 47 11.77 1.10 9.80
N ALA A 48 11.99 1.18 8.49
CA ALA A 48 12.97 0.38 7.79
C ALA A 48 14.39 0.89 8.07
N SER A 49 15.32 -0.02 8.31
CA SER A 49 16.74 0.33 8.56
C SER A 49 17.55 0.46 7.26
N ASP A 50 17.14 -0.26 6.22
CA ASP A 50 17.76 -0.27 4.89
C ASP A 50 16.77 -0.78 3.83
N LEU A 51 17.20 -0.86 2.58
CA LEU A 51 16.35 -1.26 1.45
C LEU A 51 15.94 -2.75 1.51
N ASP A 52 16.78 -3.62 2.08
CA ASP A 52 16.48 -5.05 2.20
C ASP A 52 15.47 -5.29 3.34
N ASP A 53 15.62 -4.59 4.47
CA ASP A 53 14.64 -4.55 5.56
C ASP A 53 13.31 -3.97 5.07
N LEU A 54 13.34 -2.86 4.30
CA LEU A 54 12.14 -2.28 3.66
C LEU A 54 11.41 -3.35 2.84
N LYS A 55 12.12 -4.02 1.92
CA LYS A 55 11.56 -5.06 1.06
C LYS A 55 10.99 -6.24 1.86
N GLN A 56 11.67 -6.66 2.93
CA GLN A 56 11.20 -7.75 3.79
C GLN A 56 9.93 -7.35 4.54
N ARG A 57 9.86 -6.14 5.09
CA ARG A 57 8.67 -5.62 5.78
C ARG A 57 7.48 -5.48 4.82
N LEU A 58 7.71 -4.92 3.63
CA LEU A 58 6.70 -4.82 2.58
C LEU A 58 6.13 -6.20 2.21
N SER A 59 6.94 -7.26 2.17
CA SER A 59 6.45 -8.61 1.86
C SER A 59 5.48 -9.18 2.91
N LYS A 60 5.53 -8.69 4.16
CA LYS A 60 4.74 -9.19 5.28
C LYS A 60 3.39 -8.47 5.42
N ILE A 61 3.14 -7.41 4.66
CA ILE A 61 1.85 -6.69 4.66
C ILE A 61 0.74 -7.67 4.32
N VAL A 62 -0.25 -7.81 5.20
CA VAL A 62 -1.45 -8.61 4.94
C VAL A 62 -2.43 -7.77 4.12
N VAL A 63 -2.69 -8.21 2.89
CA VAL A 63 -3.53 -7.44 1.95
C VAL A 63 -4.98 -7.93 1.91
N ALA A 64 -5.21 -9.21 2.18
CA ALA A 64 -6.52 -9.84 2.14
C ALA A 64 -6.57 -11.10 3.02
N TYR A 65 -7.76 -11.69 3.11
CA TYR A 65 -7.96 -13.04 3.64
C TYR A 65 -8.63 -13.89 2.56
N ASN A 66 -8.19 -15.14 2.41
CA ASN A 66 -8.84 -16.08 1.49
C ASN A 66 -10.17 -16.61 2.06
N TYR A 67 -10.89 -17.45 1.29
CA TYR A 67 -12.17 -18.01 1.72
C TYR A 67 -12.06 -18.90 2.97
N GLN A 68 -10.88 -19.47 3.22
CA GLN A 68 -10.54 -20.24 4.42
C GLN A 68 -10.07 -19.33 5.59
N LYS A 69 -10.20 -18.01 5.46
CA LYS A 69 -9.76 -16.99 6.44
C LYS A 69 -8.26 -16.97 6.73
N GLN A 70 -7.44 -17.52 5.85
CA GLN A 70 -5.98 -17.44 5.95
C GLN A 70 -5.50 -16.10 5.36
N PRO A 71 -4.49 -15.47 5.98
CA PRO A 71 -3.95 -14.20 5.50
C PRO A 71 -3.26 -14.38 4.14
N VAL A 72 -3.45 -13.40 3.25
CA VAL A 72 -2.73 -13.27 1.99
C VAL A 72 -1.85 -12.04 2.10
N THR A 73 -0.55 -12.20 1.87
CA THR A 73 0.45 -11.14 2.00
C THR A 73 0.83 -10.51 0.66
N ALA A 74 1.44 -9.32 0.68
CA ALA A 74 2.02 -8.74 -0.52
C ALA A 74 3.18 -9.58 -1.09
N GLY A 75 3.85 -10.38 -0.25
CA GLY A 75 4.83 -11.39 -0.63
C GLY A 75 4.24 -12.50 -1.50
N ASP A 76 3.05 -13.00 -1.13
CA ASP A 76 2.33 -14.02 -1.90
C ASP A 76 1.95 -13.52 -3.30
N LEU A 77 1.69 -12.21 -3.42
CA LEU A 77 1.42 -11.52 -4.70
C LEU A 77 2.69 -11.12 -5.47
N LYS A 78 3.88 -11.38 -4.93
CA LYS A 78 5.19 -10.99 -5.50
C LYS A 78 5.35 -9.47 -5.72
N ALA A 79 4.65 -8.65 -4.92
CA ALA A 79 4.63 -7.20 -5.10
C ALA A 79 5.82 -6.47 -4.43
N GLN A 80 6.45 -7.07 -3.43
CA GLN A 80 7.47 -6.46 -2.58
C GLN A 80 8.69 -5.93 -3.35
N GLY A 81 9.12 -6.62 -4.42
CA GLY A 81 10.28 -6.19 -5.20
C GLY A 81 9.99 -4.91 -5.99
N ALA A 82 8.82 -4.84 -6.63
CA ALA A 82 8.38 -3.66 -7.37
C ALA A 82 8.12 -2.48 -6.43
N MET A 83 7.50 -2.71 -5.28
CA MET A 83 7.29 -1.67 -4.27
C MET A 83 8.62 -1.12 -3.72
N ALA A 84 9.57 -1.99 -3.38
CA ALA A 84 10.90 -1.56 -2.93
C ALA A 84 11.64 -0.77 -4.01
N LEU A 85 11.50 -1.14 -5.29
CA LEU A 85 12.09 -0.41 -6.40
C LEU A 85 11.53 1.02 -6.51
N LEU A 86 10.20 1.19 -6.38
CA LEU A 86 9.57 2.51 -6.40
C LEU A 86 9.99 3.41 -5.22
N LEU A 87 10.37 2.80 -4.09
CA LEU A 87 10.79 3.51 -2.87
C LEU A 87 12.32 3.64 -2.73
N LYS A 88 13.10 3.14 -3.69
CA LYS A 88 14.57 3.07 -3.62
C LYS A 88 15.23 4.42 -3.33
N ASP A 89 14.73 5.49 -3.93
CA ASP A 89 15.27 6.84 -3.69
C ASP A 89 14.54 7.54 -2.54
N ALA A 90 13.27 7.22 -2.31
CA ALA A 90 12.46 7.79 -1.23
C ALA A 90 12.94 7.42 0.17
N ILE A 91 13.63 6.28 0.33
CA ILE A 91 14.22 5.86 1.61
C ILE A 91 15.41 6.74 2.04
N LYS A 92 15.99 7.53 1.13
CA LYS A 92 17.12 8.41 1.43
C LYS A 92 16.62 9.63 2.22
N PRO A 93 17.23 9.98 3.37
CA PRO A 93 16.87 11.17 4.11
C PRO A 93 17.05 12.45 3.29
N ASN A 94 16.15 13.41 3.50
CA ASN A 94 16.23 14.73 2.87
C ASN A 94 16.96 15.70 3.80
N LEU A 95 18.10 16.25 3.37
CA LEU A 95 18.84 17.26 4.12
C LEU A 95 18.39 18.67 3.71
N VAL A 96 18.11 19.50 4.71
CA VAL A 96 17.77 20.92 4.58
C VAL A 96 18.44 21.71 5.71
N GLN A 97 18.40 23.04 5.68
CA GLN A 97 19.05 23.90 6.67
C GLN A 97 18.08 24.91 7.29
N THR A 98 18.34 25.32 8.54
CA THR A 98 17.63 26.42 9.22
C THR A 98 18.14 27.78 8.73
N LEU A 99 17.44 28.86 9.08
CA LEU A 99 17.89 30.25 8.87
C LEU A 99 19.20 30.54 9.62
#